data_AF-S3EH67-F1
#
_entry.id   AF-S3EH67-F1
#
_cell.length_a   1.000
_cell.length_b   1.000
_cell.length_c   1.000
_cell.angle_alpha   90.00
_cell.angle_beta   90.00
_cell.angle_gamma   90.00
#
_symmetry.space_group_name_H-M   'P 1'
#
loop_
_entity.id
_entity.type
_entity.pdbx_description
1 polymer ?
#
loop_
_entity_poly.entity_id
_entity_poly.type
_entity_poly.pdbx_seq_one_letter_code
_entity_poly.pdbx_strand_id
1 'polypeptide(L)'
;MAKTITVKQKGIALIIVLLSLVVIVSISASMSERLFIQFQRLSQQTDYEQAYWYSISAENLAKIIIKKSFQNNQNINLSQMWAINEQIYPLENGYIKGKISDKQACFNINALSFKRENKKIKDRPYLVEVFQTLLKILDINDYQAETIADSTWKFIEKNNDVNSLTEVKDIYYENKFPPYLAPKNLISDTTELRSVHQVSSKTMKIISPFICALPTNELHINVNTIITKQAKLLSALFLSHLSEVDSLSLIEQRPFHGWSSVKQFISEPKIASIHKSILNQAQQYLGVDSTYFELDSEIVIGKTQLRLRSLLSNYNRTTTKVVRRRFGGIYK
;
A
#
# COMPACT_ATOMS: atom_id res chain seq x y z
N MET A 1 -92.79 -8.74 37.60
CA MET A 1 -92.28 -9.09 36.25
C MET A 1 -91.28 -8.04 35.82
N ALA A 2 -89.98 -8.26 36.07
CA ALA A 2 -88.93 -7.39 35.57
C ALA A 2 -88.42 -7.97 34.23
N LYS A 3 -88.66 -7.24 33.14
CA LYS A 3 -88.23 -7.62 31.80
C LYS A 3 -86.78 -7.16 31.62
N THR A 4 -85.83 -8.07 31.78
CA THR A 4 -84.41 -7.83 31.47
C THR A 4 -84.26 -7.72 29.96
N ILE A 5 -83.99 -6.49 29.48
CA ILE A 5 -83.67 -6.22 28.09
C ILE A 5 -82.22 -6.66 27.86
N THR A 6 -82.03 -7.81 27.21
CA THR A 6 -80.72 -8.27 26.76
C THR A 6 -80.41 -7.64 25.41
N VAL A 7 -79.56 -6.62 25.40
CA VAL A 7 -79.01 -6.04 24.17
C VAL A 7 -78.03 -7.06 23.57
N LYS A 8 -78.42 -7.73 22.47
CA LYS A 8 -77.54 -8.65 21.75
C LYS A 8 -76.45 -7.87 21.00
N GLN A 9 -75.22 -7.88 21.53
CA GLN A 9 -74.03 -7.30 20.90
C GLN A 9 -73.56 -8.16 19.71
N LYS A 10 -74.16 -7.97 18.52
CA LYS A 10 -73.73 -8.69 17.29
C LYS A 10 -72.58 -8.04 16.53
N GLY A 11 -72.16 -6.81 16.87
CA GLY A 11 -71.07 -6.09 16.19
C GLY A 11 -69.70 -6.18 16.88
N ILE A 12 -69.67 -6.22 18.22
CA ILE A 12 -68.42 -6.16 19.00
C ILE A 12 -67.59 -7.43 18.85
N ALA A 13 -68.21 -8.61 18.79
CA ALA A 13 -67.51 -9.86 18.55
C ALA A 13 -66.80 -9.90 17.19
N LEU A 14 -67.43 -9.36 16.14
CA LEU A 14 -66.82 -9.26 14.81
C LEU A 14 -65.61 -8.32 14.81
N ILE A 15 -65.73 -7.15 15.48
CA ILE A 15 -64.63 -6.19 15.61
C ILE A 15 -63.46 -6.81 16.38
N ILE A 16 -63.70 -7.56 17.45
CA ILE A 16 -62.64 -8.23 18.23
C ILE A 16 -61.93 -9.28 17.39
N VAL A 17 -62.65 -10.09 16.60
CA VAL A 17 -62.05 -11.10 15.71
C VAL A 17 -61.22 -10.44 14.63
N LEU A 18 -61.74 -9.37 14.02
CA LEU A 18 -61.05 -8.66 12.94
C LEU A 18 -59.80 -7.94 13.46
N LEU A 19 -59.88 -7.33 14.65
CA LEU A 19 -58.74 -6.70 15.31
C LEU A 19 -57.69 -7.75 15.71
N SER A 20 -58.12 -8.90 16.24
CA SER A 20 -57.23 -10.04 16.53
C SER A 20 -56.54 -10.56 15.27
N LEU A 21 -57.28 -10.70 14.15
CA LEU A 21 -56.74 -11.15 12.88
C LEU A 21 -55.71 -10.16 12.32
N VAL A 22 -56.01 -8.86 12.37
CA VAL A 22 -55.06 -7.82 11.96
C VAL A 22 -53.77 -7.88 12.79
N VAL A 23 -53.87 -8.09 14.10
CA VAL A 23 -52.69 -8.24 14.99
C VAL A 23 -51.88 -9.48 14.62
N ILE A 24 -52.53 -10.64 14.43
CA ILE A 24 -51.85 -11.88 14.05
C ILE A 24 -51.13 -11.72 12.71
N VAL A 25 -51.82 -11.19 11.69
CA VAL A 25 -51.24 -10.96 10.35
C VAL A 25 -50.06 -10.00 10.42
N SER A 26 -50.17 -8.92 11.20
CA SER A 26 -49.09 -7.93 11.37
C SER A 26 -47.86 -8.56 12.04
N ILE A 27 -48.05 -9.39 13.06
CA ILE A 27 -46.96 -10.11 13.74
C ILE A 27 -46.31 -11.09 12.76
N SER A 28 -47.09 -11.93 12.07
CA SER A 28 -46.57 -12.91 11.10
C SER A 28 -45.81 -12.25 9.95
N ALA A 29 -46.29 -11.12 9.43
CA ALA A 29 -45.59 -10.34 8.40
C ALA A 29 -44.24 -9.83 8.91
N SER A 30 -44.22 -9.25 10.12
CA SER A 30 -42.97 -8.75 10.73
C SER A 30 -41.96 -9.86 11.03
N MET A 31 -42.43 -11.05 11.42
CA MET A 31 -41.56 -12.22 11.64
C MET A 31 -40.95 -12.72 10.33
N SER A 32 -41.74 -12.76 9.26
CA SER A 32 -41.28 -13.23 7.94
C SER A 32 -40.24 -12.28 7.34
N GLU A 33 -40.46 -10.97 7.46
CA GLU A 33 -39.48 -9.95 7.06
C GLU A 33 -38.16 -10.11 7.81
N ARG A 34 -38.23 -10.27 9.14
CA ARG A 34 -37.03 -10.52 9.96
C ARG A 34 -36.30 -11.78 9.54
N LEU A 35 -37.01 -12.87 9.27
CA LEU A 35 -36.41 -14.12 8.81
C LEU A 35 -35.66 -13.93 7.49
N PHE A 36 -36.27 -13.21 6.54
CA PHE A 36 -35.64 -12.93 5.25
C PHE A 36 -34.36 -12.07 5.39
N ILE A 37 -34.41 -11.03 6.21
CA ILE A 37 -33.23 -10.19 6.50
C ILE A 37 -32.12 -11.00 7.17
N GLN A 38 -32.46 -11.85 8.14
CA GLN A 38 -31.48 -12.71 8.82
C GLN A 38 -30.85 -13.72 7.85
N PHE A 39 -31.65 -14.29 6.95
CA PHE A 39 -31.14 -15.19 5.92
C PHE A 39 -30.16 -14.49 4.98
N GLN A 40 -30.47 -13.28 4.51
CA GLN A 40 -29.54 -12.50 3.68
C GLN A 40 -28.25 -12.16 4.41
N ARG A 41 -28.34 -11.76 5.69
CA ARG A 41 -27.16 -11.47 6.51
C ARG A 41 -26.29 -12.71 6.69
N LEU A 42 -26.90 -13.86 6.97
CA LEU A 42 -26.18 -15.13 7.11
C LEU A 42 -25.47 -15.49 5.80
N SER A 43 -26.15 -15.37 4.66
CA SER A 43 -25.55 -15.59 3.33
C SER A 43 -24.36 -14.67 3.06
N GLN A 44 -24.47 -13.38 3.37
CA GLN A 44 -23.35 -12.44 3.20
C GLN A 44 -22.18 -12.76 4.14
N GLN A 45 -22.47 -13.20 5.37
CA GLN A 45 -21.43 -13.60 6.32
C GLN A 45 -20.70 -14.85 5.84
N THR A 46 -21.41 -15.86 5.33
CA THR A 46 -20.78 -17.06 4.76
C THR A 46 -19.96 -16.73 3.52
N ASP A 47 -20.47 -15.88 2.63
CA ASP A 47 -19.75 -15.43 1.44
C ASP A 47 -18.47 -14.67 1.82
N TYR A 48 -18.52 -13.84 2.87
CA TYR A 48 -17.35 -13.11 3.37
C TYR A 48 -16.28 -14.04 3.96
N GLU A 49 -16.69 -15.03 4.76
CA GLU A 49 -15.78 -16.04 5.30
C GLU A 49 -15.12 -16.86 4.18
N GLN A 50 -15.88 -17.24 3.16
CA GLN A 50 -15.34 -17.93 2.00
C GLN A 50 -14.37 -17.04 1.21
N ALA A 51 -14.68 -15.76 1.03
CA ALA A 51 -13.81 -14.79 0.36
C ALA A 51 -12.50 -14.58 1.14
N TYR A 52 -12.57 -14.55 2.47
CA TYR A 52 -11.39 -14.51 3.33
C TYR A 52 -10.51 -15.74 3.10
N TRP A 53 -11.06 -16.96 3.12
CA TRP A 53 -10.25 -18.16 2.89
C TRP A 53 -9.65 -18.22 1.48
N TYR A 54 -10.38 -17.81 0.45
CA TYR A 54 -9.81 -17.67 -0.89
C TYR A 54 -8.71 -16.62 -0.97
N SER A 55 -8.80 -15.54 -0.19
CA SER A 55 -7.73 -14.54 -0.10
C SER A 55 -6.43 -15.15 0.48
N ILE A 56 -6.54 -16.00 1.50
CA ILE A 56 -5.39 -16.74 2.06
C ILE A 56 -4.84 -17.76 1.06
N SER A 57 -5.71 -18.41 0.28
CA SER A 57 -5.28 -19.30 -0.82
C SER A 57 -4.51 -18.53 -1.90
N ALA A 58 -4.96 -17.32 -2.26
CA ALA A 58 -4.25 -16.45 -3.19
C ALA A 58 -2.87 -16.04 -2.66
N GLU A 59 -2.73 -15.74 -1.37
CA GLU A 59 -1.42 -15.51 -0.74
C GLU A 59 -0.49 -16.71 -0.85
N ASN A 60 -1.00 -17.92 -0.61
CA ASN A 60 -0.19 -19.13 -0.70
C ASN A 60 0.24 -19.43 -2.13
N LEU A 61 -0.62 -19.18 -3.11
CA LEU A 61 -0.25 -19.24 -4.53
C LEU A 61 0.86 -18.21 -4.85
N ALA A 62 0.72 -16.97 -4.38
CA ALA A 62 1.73 -15.94 -4.57
C ALA A 62 3.08 -16.33 -3.93
N LYS A 63 3.10 -16.93 -2.74
CA LYS A 63 4.33 -17.46 -2.12
C LYS A 63 5.00 -18.52 -2.99
N ILE A 64 4.24 -19.41 -3.62
CA ILE A 64 4.79 -20.45 -4.50
C ILE A 64 5.39 -19.82 -5.76
N ILE A 65 4.67 -18.86 -6.37
CA ILE A 65 5.11 -18.16 -7.58
C ILE A 65 6.41 -17.38 -7.29
N ILE A 66 6.44 -16.61 -6.20
CA ILE A 66 7.63 -15.87 -5.76
C ILE A 66 8.77 -16.83 -5.43
N LYS A 67 8.54 -17.91 -4.68
CA LYS A 67 9.59 -18.89 -4.38
C LYS A 67 10.20 -19.48 -5.65
N LYS A 68 9.38 -19.82 -6.65
CA LYS A 68 9.85 -20.35 -7.94
C LYS A 68 10.68 -19.34 -8.72
N SER A 69 10.43 -18.03 -8.59
CA SER A 69 11.20 -17.01 -9.31
C SER A 69 12.65 -16.91 -8.86
N PHE A 70 12.97 -17.32 -7.62
CA PHE A 70 14.34 -17.29 -7.08
C PHE A 70 15.18 -18.55 -7.40
N GLN A 71 14.56 -19.67 -7.79
CA GLN A 71 15.26 -20.95 -7.90
C GLN A 71 16.28 -20.99 -9.05
N ASN A 72 15.99 -20.32 -10.18
CA ASN A 72 16.82 -20.38 -11.39
C ASN A 72 17.33 -19.00 -11.85
N ASN A 73 17.04 -17.93 -11.12
CA ASN A 73 17.40 -16.57 -11.51
C ASN A 73 18.28 -15.91 -10.46
N GLN A 74 19.34 -15.23 -10.89
CA GLN A 74 20.20 -14.48 -9.97
C GLN A 74 19.60 -13.11 -9.61
N ASN A 75 18.82 -12.51 -10.52
CA ASN A 75 18.16 -11.22 -10.36
C ASN A 75 16.63 -11.35 -10.33
N ILE A 76 15.94 -10.27 -9.92
CA ILE A 76 14.48 -10.17 -9.98
C ILE A 76 14.12 -9.13 -11.03
N ASN A 77 13.35 -9.54 -12.04
CA ASN A 77 13.02 -8.73 -13.21
C ASN A 77 11.58 -8.96 -13.68
N LEU A 78 11.09 -8.11 -14.58
CA LEU A 78 9.70 -8.17 -15.07
C LEU A 78 9.42 -9.29 -16.11
N SER A 79 10.43 -10.03 -16.57
CA SER A 79 10.21 -11.20 -17.45
C SER A 79 9.79 -12.46 -16.70
N GLN A 80 9.86 -12.42 -15.37
CA GLN A 80 9.55 -13.56 -14.51
C GLN A 80 8.04 -13.77 -14.36
N MET A 81 7.65 -15.02 -14.09
CA MET A 81 6.24 -15.45 -13.98
C MET A 81 5.41 -14.67 -12.94
N TRP A 82 6.03 -14.09 -11.91
CA TRP A 82 5.32 -13.29 -10.91
C TRP A 82 4.86 -11.93 -11.46
N ALA A 83 5.55 -11.38 -12.47
CA ALA A 83 5.35 -10.02 -12.98
C ALA A 83 4.23 -9.93 -14.03
N ILE A 84 3.24 -10.82 -13.96
CA ILE A 84 2.07 -10.81 -14.84
C ILE A 84 1.07 -9.77 -14.30
N ASN A 85 0.61 -8.88 -15.19
CA ASN A 85 -0.18 -7.71 -14.83
C ASN A 85 -1.39 -8.02 -13.95
N GLU A 86 -2.28 -8.89 -14.41
CA GLU A 86 -3.53 -9.16 -13.72
C GLU A 86 -4.03 -10.54 -14.15
N GLN A 87 -4.17 -11.45 -13.19
CA GLN A 87 -4.63 -12.81 -13.42
C GLN A 87 -6.00 -13.01 -12.79
N ILE A 88 -6.88 -13.70 -13.52
CA ILE A 88 -8.22 -14.05 -13.07
C ILE A 88 -8.29 -15.56 -12.93
N TYR A 89 -8.64 -16.02 -11.74
CA TYR A 89 -8.86 -17.42 -11.41
C TYR A 89 -10.36 -17.63 -11.13
N PRO A 90 -11.06 -18.45 -11.92
CA PRO A 90 -12.47 -18.74 -11.69
C PRO A 90 -12.65 -19.57 -10.41
N LEU A 91 -13.72 -19.28 -9.67
CA LEU A 91 -14.21 -20.03 -8.53
C LEU A 91 -15.64 -20.52 -8.85
N GLU A 92 -16.18 -21.43 -8.05
CA GLU A 92 -17.54 -21.96 -8.28
C GLU A 92 -18.60 -20.85 -8.30
N ASN A 93 -18.53 -19.90 -7.37
CA ASN A 93 -19.49 -18.79 -7.21
C ASN A 93 -18.85 -17.40 -7.36
N GLY A 94 -17.77 -17.29 -8.13
CA GLY A 94 -17.00 -16.05 -8.17
C GLY A 94 -15.68 -16.13 -8.91
N TYR A 95 -14.79 -15.20 -8.60
CA TYR A 95 -13.43 -15.19 -9.13
C TYR A 95 -12.45 -14.51 -8.18
N ILE A 96 -11.18 -14.87 -8.33
CA ILE A 96 -10.05 -14.15 -7.72
C ILE A 96 -9.35 -13.41 -8.84
N LYS A 97 -9.19 -12.11 -8.68
CA LYS A 97 -8.45 -11.23 -9.56
C LYS A 97 -7.24 -10.70 -8.80
N GLY A 98 -6.03 -10.83 -9.31
CA GLY A 98 -4.88 -10.37 -8.55
C GLY A 98 -3.61 -10.14 -9.36
N LYS A 99 -2.69 -9.40 -8.73
CA LYS A 99 -1.38 -9.10 -9.27
C LYS A 99 -0.31 -9.05 -8.20
N ILE A 100 0.92 -9.38 -8.59
CA ILE A 100 2.09 -9.27 -7.73
C ILE A 100 2.95 -8.13 -8.26
N SER A 101 3.38 -7.25 -7.37
CA SER A 101 4.27 -6.13 -7.68
C SER A 101 5.51 -6.17 -6.79
N ASP A 102 6.66 -5.80 -7.35
CA ASP A 102 7.89 -5.61 -6.57
C ASP A 102 7.79 -4.31 -5.77
N LYS A 103 7.99 -4.40 -4.44
CA LYS A 103 7.98 -3.25 -3.52
C LYS A 103 9.37 -2.69 -3.26
N GLN A 104 10.36 -3.07 -4.06
CA GLN A 104 11.66 -2.42 -4.14
C GLN A 104 11.83 -1.57 -5.40
N ALA A 105 10.78 -1.37 -6.20
CA ALA A 105 10.76 -0.39 -7.30
C ALA A 105 10.30 1.02 -6.82
N CYS A 106 10.59 1.40 -5.58
CA CYS A 106 10.12 2.63 -4.96
C CYS A 106 11.12 3.16 -3.93
N PHE A 107 11.01 4.45 -3.60
CA PHE A 107 11.76 5.04 -2.51
C PHE A 107 11.20 4.55 -1.16
N ASN A 108 11.97 3.72 -0.46
CA ASN A 108 11.63 3.32 0.90
C ASN A 108 11.82 4.51 1.85
N ILE A 109 10.72 5.10 2.34
CA ILE A 109 10.75 6.27 3.23
C ILE A 109 11.48 5.95 4.54
N ASN A 110 11.39 4.70 5.00
CA ASN A 110 12.06 4.23 6.20
C ASN A 110 13.59 4.25 6.09
N ALA A 111 14.14 4.38 4.88
CA ALA A 111 15.57 4.57 4.70
C ALA A 111 16.07 5.93 5.19
N LEU A 112 15.19 6.91 5.40
CA LEU A 112 15.55 8.20 6.00
C LEU A 112 16.03 8.05 7.45
N SER A 113 15.67 6.97 8.14
CA SER A 113 16.18 6.69 9.49
C SER A 113 17.58 6.09 9.50
N PHE A 114 18.14 5.76 8.34
CA PHE A 114 19.43 5.08 8.25
C PHE A 114 20.57 6.02 8.65
N LYS A 115 21.34 5.59 9.66
CA LYS A 115 22.56 6.28 10.09
C LYS A 115 23.76 5.59 9.47
N ARG A 116 24.54 6.32 8.67
CA ARG A 116 25.90 5.89 8.34
C ARG A 116 26.80 6.21 9.53
N GLU A 117 27.61 5.26 9.99
CA GLU A 117 28.49 5.35 11.17
C GLU A 117 29.56 6.46 11.14
N ASN A 118 29.60 7.31 10.11
CA ASN A 118 30.50 8.45 10.06
C ASN A 118 29.96 9.61 10.92
N LYS A 119 30.19 9.49 12.24
CA LYS A 119 29.91 10.44 13.34
C LYS A 119 30.44 11.88 13.17
N LYS A 120 31.04 12.25 12.02
CA LYS A 120 31.72 13.54 11.84
C LYS A 120 30.93 14.60 11.08
N ILE A 121 29.78 14.26 10.50
CA ILE A 121 29.08 15.18 9.60
C ILE A 121 27.74 15.59 10.24
N LYS A 122 27.61 16.89 10.54
CA LYS A 122 26.36 17.57 10.93
C LYS A 122 25.47 17.90 9.72
N ASP A 123 25.87 17.48 8.52
CA ASP A 123 25.19 17.80 7.28
C ASP A 123 23.97 16.91 7.05
N ARG A 124 23.07 17.39 6.18
CA ARG A 124 21.86 16.71 5.77
C ARG A 124 22.20 15.35 5.11
N PRO A 125 21.54 14.24 5.48
CA PRO A 125 21.80 12.96 4.83
C PRO A 125 21.44 12.97 3.34
N TYR A 126 22.25 12.30 2.52
CA TYR A 126 22.05 12.16 1.06
C TYR A 126 20.62 11.73 0.69
N LEU A 127 20.04 10.77 1.42
CA LEU A 127 18.68 10.29 1.13
C LEU A 127 17.59 11.34 1.38
N VAL A 128 17.82 12.29 2.31
CA VAL A 128 16.89 13.41 2.51
C VAL A 128 16.97 14.37 1.33
N GLU A 129 18.17 14.62 0.78
CA GLU A 129 18.34 15.42 -0.44
C GLU A 129 17.72 14.76 -1.67
N VAL A 130 17.87 13.44 -1.81
CA VAL A 130 17.21 12.65 -2.86
C VAL A 130 15.69 12.77 -2.75
N PHE A 131 15.15 12.63 -1.53
CA PHE A 131 13.71 12.74 -1.31
C PHE A 131 13.19 14.16 -1.59
N GLN A 132 13.91 15.19 -1.17
CA GLN A 132 13.60 16.58 -1.54
C GLN A 132 13.62 16.77 -3.06
N THR A 133 14.64 16.25 -3.74
CA THR A 133 14.77 16.34 -5.20
C THR A 133 13.63 15.63 -5.92
N LEU A 134 13.22 14.46 -5.42
CA LEU A 134 12.04 13.74 -5.94
C LEU A 134 10.79 14.60 -5.84
N LEU A 135 10.56 15.26 -4.70
CA LEU A 135 9.41 16.16 -4.52
C LEU A 135 9.44 17.33 -5.51
N LYS A 136 10.63 17.91 -5.77
CA LYS A 136 10.81 18.99 -6.75
C LYS A 136 10.51 18.55 -8.19
N ILE A 137 11.00 17.37 -8.60
CA ILE A 137 10.73 16.78 -9.93
C ILE A 137 9.23 16.44 -10.10
N LEU A 138 8.50 16.30 -9.00
CA LEU A 138 7.05 16.10 -8.96
C LEU A 138 6.25 17.42 -8.89
N ASP A 139 6.87 18.54 -9.23
CA ASP A 139 6.27 19.88 -9.28
C ASP A 139 5.72 20.38 -7.94
N ILE A 140 6.35 19.93 -6.83
CA ILE A 140 6.08 20.49 -5.50
C ILE A 140 7.05 21.66 -5.30
N ASN A 141 6.54 22.78 -4.81
CA ASN A 141 7.34 23.99 -4.63
C ASN A 141 8.55 23.73 -3.71
N ASP A 142 9.66 24.43 -3.95
CA ASP A 142 10.95 24.15 -3.30
C ASP A 142 10.88 24.18 -1.77
N TYR A 143 10.20 25.18 -1.21
CA TYR A 143 10.03 25.35 0.23
C TYR A 143 9.25 24.18 0.86
N GLN A 144 8.16 23.77 0.20
CA GLN A 144 7.32 22.67 0.63
C GLN A 144 8.07 21.34 0.47
N ALA A 145 8.81 21.15 -0.61
CA ALA A 145 9.63 19.97 -0.83
C ALA A 145 10.69 19.81 0.26
N GLU A 146 11.37 20.90 0.62
CA GLU A 146 12.34 20.92 1.71
C GLU A 146 11.69 20.60 3.06
N THR A 147 10.59 21.30 3.37
CA THR A 147 9.88 21.16 4.64
C THR A 147 9.33 19.74 4.81
N ILE A 148 8.74 19.15 3.77
CA ILE A 148 8.24 17.77 3.80
C ILE A 148 9.40 16.80 4.01
N ALA A 149 10.52 16.97 3.32
CA ALA A 149 11.64 16.05 3.43
C ALA A 149 12.24 16.05 4.84
N ASP A 150 12.46 17.23 5.41
CA ASP A 150 12.98 17.40 6.77
C ASP A 150 11.99 16.92 7.83
N SER A 151 10.72 17.29 7.69
CA SER A 151 9.66 16.85 8.60
C SER A 151 9.49 15.33 8.56
N THR A 152 9.60 14.70 7.38
CA THR A 152 9.53 13.24 7.24
C THR A 152 10.72 12.57 7.89
N TRP A 153 11.93 13.12 7.69
CA TRP A 153 13.14 12.61 8.33
C TRP A 153 13.01 12.62 9.85
N LYS A 154 12.56 13.74 10.44
CA LYS A 154 12.33 13.86 11.89
C LYS A 154 11.15 13.05 12.42
N PHE A 155 10.15 12.79 11.59
CA PHE A 155 9.02 11.95 11.97
C PHE A 155 9.45 10.49 12.24
N ILE A 156 10.53 10.03 11.58
CA ILE A 156 11.03 8.65 11.63
C ILE A 156 12.29 8.54 12.48
N GLU A 157 13.17 9.55 12.44
CA GLU A 157 14.45 9.54 13.18
C GLU A 157 14.22 9.58 14.69
N LYS A 158 14.78 8.59 15.41
CA LYS A 158 14.68 8.50 16.86
C LYS A 158 15.59 9.47 17.61
N ASN A 159 16.70 9.88 17.00
CA ASN A 159 17.73 10.68 17.65
C ASN A 159 17.64 12.16 17.21
N ASN A 160 17.67 13.07 18.17
CA ASN A 160 17.49 14.50 17.97
C ASN A 160 18.81 15.25 17.71
N ASP A 161 19.81 14.62 17.08
CA ASP A 161 21.20 15.16 17.13
C ASP A 161 21.48 16.25 16.07
N VAL A 162 20.67 16.31 15.00
CA VAL A 162 20.84 17.26 13.89
C VAL A 162 19.58 18.11 13.75
N ASN A 163 19.66 19.42 13.96
CA ASN A 163 18.55 20.33 13.69
C ASN A 163 18.57 20.72 12.21
N SER A 164 17.44 20.63 11.51
CA SER A 164 17.28 21.27 10.20
C SER A 164 16.55 22.62 10.33
N LEU A 165 16.67 23.49 9.33
CA LEU A 165 16.08 24.84 9.37
C LEU A 165 14.54 24.82 9.26
N THR A 166 13.99 23.80 8.62
CA THR A 166 12.54 23.67 8.35
C THR A 166 11.88 22.54 9.14
N GLU A 167 12.60 21.94 10.09
CA GLU A 167 12.09 20.82 10.86
C GLU A 167 10.90 21.18 11.74
N VAL A 168 10.07 20.18 11.98
CA VAL A 168 8.89 20.30 12.84
C VAL A 168 9.05 19.38 14.04
N LYS A 169 8.96 19.98 15.23
CA LYS A 169 9.07 19.30 16.53
C LYS A 169 7.73 18.77 17.01
N ASP A 170 7.76 17.92 18.03
CA ASP A 170 6.58 17.27 18.62
C ASP A 170 5.46 18.26 18.99
N ILE A 171 5.83 19.45 19.49
CA ILE A 171 4.90 20.54 19.86
C ILE A 171 3.94 20.91 18.71
N TYR A 172 4.38 20.83 17.46
CA TYR A 172 3.51 21.11 16.33
C TYR A 172 2.41 20.06 16.16
N TYR A 173 2.73 18.78 16.37
CA TYR A 173 1.79 17.66 16.24
C TYR A 173 0.84 17.59 17.44
N GLU A 174 1.29 18.00 18.63
CA GLU A 174 0.44 18.16 19.82
C GLU A 174 -0.62 19.25 19.63
N ASN A 175 -0.36 20.24 18.78
CA ASN A 175 -1.32 21.30 18.44
C ASN A 175 -2.25 20.92 17.27
N LYS A 176 -2.24 19.66 16.81
CA LYS A 176 -3.19 19.18 15.79
C LYS A 176 -4.50 18.71 16.40
N PHE A 177 -5.51 18.57 15.54
CA PHE A 177 -6.78 17.97 15.89
C PHE A 177 -7.04 16.72 15.02
N PRO A 178 -7.12 15.52 15.60
CA PRO A 178 -6.76 15.20 17.00
C PRO A 178 -5.25 15.43 17.25
N PRO A 179 -4.84 15.69 18.50
CA PRO A 179 -3.42 15.84 18.85
C PRO A 179 -2.72 14.47 18.82
N TYR A 180 -1.46 14.44 18.37
CA TYR A 180 -0.64 13.24 18.35
C TYR A 180 0.84 13.57 18.47
N LEU A 181 1.68 12.54 18.67
CA LEU A 181 3.13 12.65 18.71
C LEU A 181 3.74 12.09 17.43
N ALA A 182 4.92 12.59 17.06
CA ALA A 182 5.72 11.94 16.03
C ALA A 182 6.13 10.53 16.52
N PRO A 183 5.92 9.46 15.72
CA PRO A 183 6.23 8.10 16.11
C PRO A 183 7.70 7.84 16.46
N LYS A 184 8.63 8.56 15.80
CA LYS A 184 10.08 8.37 15.96
C LYS A 184 10.51 6.90 15.77
N ASN A 185 9.85 6.26 14.81
CA ASN A 185 10.04 4.86 14.45
C ASN A 185 9.75 4.66 12.95
N LEU A 186 10.08 3.49 12.43
CA LEU A 186 9.75 3.12 11.05
C LEU A 186 8.24 3.22 10.81
N ILE A 187 7.88 3.83 9.69
CA ILE A 187 6.52 3.91 9.19
C ILE A 187 6.05 2.52 8.82
N SER A 188 4.86 2.14 9.29
CA SER A 188 4.23 0.86 8.99
C SER A 188 3.46 0.89 7.68
N ASP A 189 2.80 1.99 7.34
CA ASP A 189 2.15 2.20 6.03
C ASP A 189 2.46 3.57 5.44
N THR A 190 2.62 3.62 4.12
CA THR A 190 2.76 4.88 3.38
C THR A 190 1.71 5.95 3.73
N THR A 191 0.50 5.56 4.14
CA THR A 191 -0.55 6.50 4.54
C THR A 191 -0.19 7.34 5.76
N GLU A 192 0.72 6.88 6.63
CA GLU A 192 1.18 7.67 7.79
C GLU A 192 1.91 8.94 7.37
N LEU A 193 2.47 8.97 6.15
CA LEU A 193 3.06 10.19 5.58
C LEU A 193 2.05 11.35 5.53
N ARG A 194 0.74 11.05 5.48
CA ARG A 194 -0.32 12.08 5.50
C ARG A 194 -0.37 12.88 6.80
N SER A 195 0.18 12.34 7.88
CA SER A 195 0.32 13.02 9.18
C SER A 195 1.54 13.94 9.23
N VAL A 196 2.50 13.79 8.31
CA VAL A 196 3.69 14.65 8.29
C VAL A 196 3.32 16.08 7.88
N HIS A 197 4.01 17.06 8.46
CA HIS A 197 3.81 18.47 8.14
C HIS A 197 3.89 18.74 6.62
N GLN A 198 2.94 19.55 6.14
CA GLN A 198 2.77 19.95 4.72
C GLN A 198 2.49 18.83 3.70
N VAL A 199 2.31 17.58 4.13
CA VAL A 199 1.86 16.50 3.23
C VAL A 199 0.36 16.59 3.02
N SER A 200 -0.06 17.43 2.07
CA SER A 200 -1.46 17.61 1.70
C SER A 200 -2.04 16.37 0.98
N SER A 201 -3.37 16.31 0.80
CA SER A 201 -3.99 15.24 -0.01
C SER A 201 -3.51 15.26 -1.46
N LYS A 202 -3.31 16.47 -2.02
CA LYS A 202 -2.76 16.65 -3.37
C LYS A 202 -1.33 16.08 -3.45
N THR A 203 -0.49 16.48 -2.50
CA THR A 203 0.90 16.00 -2.40
C THR A 203 0.96 14.49 -2.26
N MET A 204 0.14 13.92 -1.36
CA MET A 204 0.09 12.47 -1.14
C MET A 204 -0.32 11.70 -2.40
N LYS A 205 -1.27 12.21 -3.19
CA LYS A 205 -1.68 11.57 -4.46
C LYS A 205 -0.55 11.57 -5.49
N ILE A 206 0.25 12.64 -5.55
CA ILE A 206 1.35 12.79 -6.48
C ILE A 206 2.52 11.86 -6.10
N ILE A 207 2.88 11.82 -4.81
CA ILE A 207 4.06 11.08 -4.33
C ILE A 207 3.80 9.57 -4.15
N SER A 208 2.57 9.16 -3.84
CA SER A 208 2.21 7.78 -3.51
C SER A 208 2.73 6.69 -4.48
N PRO A 209 2.81 6.91 -5.82
CA PRO A 209 3.35 5.91 -6.75
C PRO A 209 4.87 5.69 -6.65
N PHE A 210 5.60 6.63 -6.04
CA PHE A 210 7.07 6.65 -6.01
C PHE A 210 7.64 6.17 -4.68
N ILE A 211 6.82 6.10 -3.64
CA ILE A 211 7.25 5.80 -2.26
C ILE A 211 6.70 4.46 -1.77
N CYS A 212 7.41 3.88 -0.81
CA CYS A 212 6.97 2.72 -0.04
C CYS A 212 7.42 2.81 1.41
N ALA A 213 6.77 2.03 2.26
CA ALA A 213 7.13 1.84 3.66
C ALA A 213 7.44 0.36 3.86
N LEU A 214 8.72 0.00 3.73
CA LEU A 214 9.20 -1.37 3.96
C LEU A 214 9.69 -1.50 5.41
N PRO A 215 9.58 -2.68 6.04
CA PRO A 215 10.04 -2.90 7.42
C PRO A 215 11.57 -3.05 7.50
N THR A 216 12.30 -2.17 6.84
CA THR A 216 13.76 -2.07 6.80
C THR A 216 14.14 -0.60 6.67
N ASN A 217 15.29 -0.24 7.23
CA ASN A 217 15.92 1.07 7.05
C ASN A 217 16.90 1.09 5.87
N GLU A 218 17.03 0.00 5.12
CA GLU A 218 17.84 -0.02 3.90
C GLU A 218 17.03 0.46 2.70
N LEU A 219 17.72 1.15 1.78
CA LEU A 219 17.19 1.49 0.47
C LEU A 219 17.92 0.67 -0.58
N HIS A 220 17.19 -0.23 -1.24
CA HIS A 220 17.68 -1.01 -2.37
C HIS A 220 16.64 -0.93 -3.48
N ILE A 221 16.83 0.02 -4.39
CA ILE A 221 15.92 0.23 -5.53
C ILE A 221 16.28 -0.78 -6.61
N ASN A 222 15.36 -1.69 -6.94
CA ASN A 222 15.55 -2.69 -7.97
C ASN A 222 15.37 -2.08 -9.37
N VAL A 223 16.48 -1.87 -10.09
CA VAL A 223 16.47 -1.26 -11.44
C VAL A 223 15.70 -2.09 -12.47
N ASN A 224 15.61 -3.40 -12.25
CA ASN A 224 14.98 -4.33 -13.18
C ASN A 224 13.45 -4.33 -13.12
N THR A 225 12.85 -3.68 -12.12
CA THR A 225 11.40 -3.65 -11.89
C THR A 225 10.80 -2.26 -11.89
N ILE A 226 11.62 -1.20 -11.98
CA ILE A 226 11.14 0.17 -12.18
C ILE A 226 10.34 0.26 -13.49
N ILE A 227 9.15 0.84 -13.41
CA ILE A 227 8.29 1.11 -14.58
C ILE A 227 8.47 2.54 -15.07
N THR A 228 8.05 2.82 -16.30
CA THR A 228 8.19 4.15 -16.95
C THR A 228 7.58 5.28 -16.12
N LYS A 229 6.43 5.04 -15.45
CA LYS A 229 5.80 6.01 -14.55
C LYS A 229 6.65 6.40 -13.35
N GLN A 230 7.65 5.58 -12.99
CA GLN A 230 8.55 5.78 -11.87
C GLN A 230 9.92 6.31 -12.31
N ALA A 231 10.11 6.70 -13.58
CA ALA A 231 11.39 7.19 -14.11
C ALA A 231 11.96 8.36 -13.30
N LYS A 232 11.10 9.25 -12.79
CA LYS A 232 11.45 10.37 -11.91
C LYS A 232 12.21 9.94 -10.64
N LEU A 233 12.01 8.70 -10.16
CA LEU A 233 12.76 8.13 -9.04
C LEU A 233 14.26 8.00 -9.35
N LEU A 234 14.60 7.55 -10.55
CA LEU A 234 16.00 7.43 -10.97
C LEU A 234 16.65 8.80 -11.09
N SER A 235 15.96 9.75 -11.71
CA SER A 235 16.44 11.14 -11.81
C SER A 235 16.71 11.76 -10.43
N ALA A 236 15.79 11.55 -9.48
CA ALA A 236 15.95 12.02 -8.10
C ALA A 236 17.13 11.36 -7.38
N LEU A 237 17.34 10.05 -7.58
CA LEU A 237 18.44 9.31 -6.96
C LEU A 237 19.81 9.84 -7.38
N PHE A 238 19.93 10.35 -8.60
CA PHE A 238 21.14 11.02 -9.11
C PHE A 238 21.11 12.54 -8.94
N LEU A 239 20.26 13.08 -8.04
CA LEU A 239 20.16 14.51 -7.74
C LEU A 239 19.97 15.39 -8.99
N SER A 240 19.12 14.95 -9.94
CA SER A 240 18.86 15.60 -11.23
C SER A 240 20.03 15.67 -12.21
N HIS A 241 21.17 14.99 -11.94
CA HIS A 241 22.24 14.81 -12.93
C HIS A 241 21.88 13.82 -14.04
N LEU A 242 20.85 13.01 -13.82
CA LEU A 242 20.20 12.21 -14.85
C LEU A 242 18.85 12.85 -15.20
N SER A 243 18.65 13.22 -16.45
CA SER A 243 17.39 13.83 -16.89
C SER A 243 16.22 12.84 -16.82
N GLU A 244 14.99 13.34 -16.75
CA GLU A 244 13.79 12.48 -16.83
C GLU A 244 13.73 11.73 -18.16
N VAL A 245 14.06 12.40 -19.26
CA VAL A 245 14.08 11.82 -20.61
C VAL A 245 15.09 10.68 -20.71
N ASP A 246 16.27 10.87 -20.12
CA ASP A 246 17.28 9.81 -20.09
C ASP A 246 16.86 8.66 -19.18
N SER A 247 16.24 8.95 -18.04
CA SER A 247 15.68 7.94 -17.15
C SER A 247 14.61 7.09 -17.84
N LEU A 248 13.70 7.73 -18.60
CA LEU A 248 12.67 7.04 -19.38
C LEU A 248 13.30 6.15 -20.45
N SER A 249 14.22 6.70 -21.24
CA SER A 249 14.92 5.96 -22.29
C SER A 249 15.70 4.77 -21.74
N LEU A 250 16.33 4.88 -20.56
CA LEU A 250 17.00 3.76 -19.90
C LEU A 250 16.03 2.64 -19.52
N ILE A 251 14.83 2.99 -19.04
CA ILE A 251 13.81 2.01 -18.67
C ILE A 251 13.23 1.32 -19.91
N GLU A 252 13.01 2.06 -21.00
CA GLU A 252 12.51 1.52 -22.27
C GLU A 252 13.53 0.60 -22.95
N GLN A 253 14.82 0.95 -22.86
CA GLN A 253 15.93 0.17 -23.43
C GLN A 253 16.41 -0.96 -22.50
N ARG A 254 15.73 -1.19 -21.37
CA ARG A 254 16.09 -2.24 -20.43
C ARG A 254 16.12 -3.61 -21.14
N PRO A 255 17.18 -4.41 -20.95
CA PRO A 255 17.24 -5.76 -21.49
C PRO A 255 16.04 -6.62 -21.05
N PHE A 256 15.64 -7.61 -21.86
CA PHE A 256 14.48 -8.46 -21.56
C PHE A 256 14.59 -9.15 -20.18
N HIS A 257 15.77 -9.68 -19.84
CA HIS A 257 16.05 -10.28 -18.52
C HIS A 257 16.59 -9.28 -17.48
N GLY A 258 16.52 -7.98 -17.78
CA GLY A 258 17.12 -6.91 -16.98
C GLY A 258 18.65 -6.92 -16.99
N TRP A 259 19.23 -6.02 -16.22
CA TRP A 259 20.67 -5.98 -15.97
C TRP A 259 21.07 -7.08 -14.98
N SER A 260 22.21 -7.72 -15.23
CA SER A 260 22.75 -8.80 -14.40
C SER A 260 23.31 -8.30 -13.08
N SER A 261 23.81 -7.06 -13.05
CA SER A 261 24.42 -6.44 -11.89
C SER A 261 24.27 -4.92 -11.92
N VAL A 262 24.39 -4.30 -10.75
CA VAL A 262 24.39 -2.83 -10.61
C VAL A 262 25.55 -2.20 -11.39
N LYS A 263 26.69 -2.90 -11.52
CA LYS A 263 27.84 -2.44 -12.32
C LYS A 263 27.48 -2.31 -13.80
N GLN A 264 26.74 -3.27 -14.34
CA GLN A 264 26.29 -3.23 -15.73
C GLN A 264 25.33 -2.05 -15.97
N PHE A 265 24.41 -1.81 -15.02
CA PHE A 265 23.50 -0.66 -15.09
C PHE A 265 24.27 0.67 -15.09
N ILE A 266 25.26 0.85 -14.20
CA ILE A 266 26.03 2.10 -14.11
C ILE A 266 26.95 2.31 -15.32
N SER A 267 27.34 1.24 -16.00
CA SER A 267 28.13 1.33 -17.24
C SER A 267 27.35 1.79 -18.46
N GLU A 268 26.01 1.92 -18.37
CA GLU A 268 25.20 2.47 -19.45
C GLU A 268 25.70 3.90 -19.82
N PRO A 269 25.83 4.24 -21.12
CA PRO A 269 26.46 5.49 -21.55
C PRO A 269 25.88 6.75 -20.90
N LYS A 270 24.55 6.74 -20.66
CA LYS A 270 23.80 7.85 -20.05
C LYS A 270 24.10 8.05 -18.57
N ILE A 271 24.53 7.00 -17.87
CA ILE A 271 24.88 7.04 -16.45
C ILE A 271 26.39 7.26 -16.29
N ALA A 272 27.20 6.67 -17.16
CA ALA A 272 28.66 6.78 -17.13
C ALA A 272 29.18 8.23 -17.28
N SER A 273 28.38 9.13 -17.89
CA SER A 273 28.69 10.56 -18.00
C SER A 273 28.50 11.36 -16.71
N ILE A 274 27.83 10.80 -15.70
CA ILE A 274 27.57 11.47 -14.42
C ILE A 274 28.86 11.55 -13.60
N HIS A 275 29.01 12.60 -12.79
CA HIS A 275 30.17 12.78 -11.93
C HIS A 275 30.35 11.60 -10.95
N LYS A 276 31.59 11.08 -10.86
CA LYS A 276 31.91 9.86 -10.10
C LYS A 276 31.53 9.91 -8.62
N SER A 277 31.56 11.09 -7.99
CA SER A 277 31.17 11.22 -6.57
C SER A 277 29.70 10.86 -6.33
N ILE A 278 28.82 11.31 -7.22
CA ILE A 278 27.37 11.09 -7.15
C ILE A 278 27.08 9.64 -7.50
N LEU A 279 27.73 9.10 -8.53
CA LEU A 279 27.62 7.68 -8.88
C LEU A 279 27.98 6.76 -7.71
N ASN A 280 29.08 7.04 -7.01
CA ASN A 280 29.52 6.24 -5.87
C ASN A 280 28.55 6.31 -4.68
N GLN A 281 27.84 7.43 -4.50
CA GLN A 281 26.80 7.58 -3.48
C GLN A 281 25.51 6.85 -3.89
N ALA A 282 25.02 7.11 -5.11
CA ALA A 282 23.78 6.53 -5.62
C ALA A 282 23.86 5.00 -5.78
N GLN A 283 25.01 4.47 -6.22
CA GLN A 283 25.23 3.03 -6.44
C GLN A 283 24.95 2.18 -5.20
N GLN A 284 25.15 2.73 -4.00
CA GLN A 284 24.94 2.00 -2.74
C GLN A 284 23.46 1.69 -2.47
N TYR A 285 22.56 2.41 -3.14
CA TYR A 285 21.12 2.29 -2.96
C TYR A 285 20.42 1.58 -4.12
N LEU A 286 21.19 1.12 -5.11
CA LEU A 286 20.68 0.39 -6.27
C LEU A 286 20.86 -1.11 -6.07
N GLY A 287 19.87 -1.88 -6.51
CA GLY A 287 19.88 -3.33 -6.51
C GLY A 287 19.39 -3.90 -7.84
N VAL A 288 19.67 -5.18 -8.06
CA VAL A 288 19.10 -5.99 -9.17
C VAL A 288 18.22 -7.13 -8.65
N ASP A 289 18.15 -7.27 -7.32
CA ASP A 289 17.39 -8.30 -6.61
C ASP A 289 16.34 -7.60 -5.74
N SER A 290 15.29 -8.33 -5.37
CA SER A 290 14.26 -7.84 -4.46
C SER A 290 13.88 -8.90 -3.44
N THR A 291 13.56 -8.44 -2.24
CA THR A 291 13.13 -9.23 -1.10
C THR A 291 11.66 -9.00 -0.76
N TYR A 292 11.07 -7.88 -1.18
CA TYR A 292 9.70 -7.50 -0.83
C TYR A 292 8.78 -7.42 -2.04
N PHE A 293 7.63 -8.08 -1.94
CA PHE A 293 6.60 -8.10 -2.97
C PHE A 293 5.25 -7.78 -2.34
N GLU A 294 4.34 -7.18 -3.10
CA GLU A 294 2.95 -6.98 -2.70
C GLU A 294 2.03 -7.76 -3.62
N LEU A 295 1.20 -8.62 -3.03
CA LEU A 295 0.03 -9.18 -3.66
C LEU A 295 -1.13 -8.20 -3.47
N ASP A 296 -1.74 -7.75 -4.56
CA ASP A 296 -3.00 -7.01 -4.56
C ASP A 296 -4.07 -7.89 -5.20
N SER A 297 -4.95 -8.45 -4.38
CA SER A 297 -6.01 -9.35 -4.81
C SER A 297 -7.39 -8.83 -4.46
N GLU A 298 -8.33 -9.11 -5.35
CA GLU A 298 -9.74 -8.86 -5.27
C GLU A 298 -10.46 -10.19 -5.44
N ILE A 299 -11.28 -10.53 -4.45
CA ILE A 299 -12.05 -11.77 -4.40
C ILE A 299 -13.52 -11.36 -4.45
N VAL A 300 -14.23 -11.88 -5.44
CA VAL A 300 -15.68 -11.67 -5.59
C VAL A 300 -16.36 -13.01 -5.44
N ILE A 301 -17.33 -13.10 -4.53
CA ILE A 301 -18.20 -14.27 -4.33
C ILE A 301 -19.63 -13.77 -4.22
N GLY A 302 -20.50 -14.19 -5.15
CA GLY A 302 -21.88 -13.73 -5.18
C GLY A 302 -21.96 -12.20 -5.26
N LYS A 303 -22.39 -11.55 -4.16
CA LYS A 303 -22.47 -10.08 -4.02
C LYS A 303 -21.38 -9.50 -3.11
N THR A 304 -20.54 -10.35 -2.52
CA THR A 304 -19.50 -9.97 -1.58
C THR A 304 -18.19 -9.75 -2.33
N GLN A 305 -17.56 -8.60 -2.07
CA GLN A 305 -16.26 -8.24 -2.63
C GLN A 305 -15.29 -8.00 -1.48
N LEU A 306 -14.16 -8.70 -1.51
CA LEU A 306 -13.07 -8.55 -0.56
C LEU A 306 -11.79 -8.20 -1.30
N ARG A 307 -11.15 -7.09 -0.93
CA ARG A 307 -9.81 -6.77 -1.39
C ARG A 307 -8.79 -7.02 -0.29
N LEU A 308 -7.72 -7.72 -0.64
CA LEU A 308 -6.58 -7.99 0.22
C LEU A 308 -5.30 -7.46 -0.44
N ARG A 309 -4.54 -6.66 0.31
CA ARG A 309 -3.15 -6.32 -0.02
C ARG A 309 -2.23 -6.96 1.00
N SER A 310 -1.32 -7.81 0.51
CA SER A 310 -0.41 -8.55 1.36
C SER A 310 1.03 -8.25 1.00
N LEU A 311 1.78 -7.73 1.96
CA LEU A 311 3.22 -7.56 1.85
C LEU A 311 3.89 -8.89 2.18
N LEU A 312 4.61 -9.43 1.20
CA LEU A 312 5.35 -10.68 1.25
C LEU A 312 6.84 -10.36 1.32
N SER A 313 7.60 -11.10 2.14
CA SER A 313 9.06 -11.03 2.13
C SER A 313 9.69 -12.39 1.84
N ASN A 314 10.78 -12.38 1.08
CA ASN A 314 11.62 -13.54 0.82
C ASN A 314 13.10 -13.20 1.02
N TYR A 315 13.47 -12.94 2.28
CA TYR A 315 14.81 -12.49 2.64
C TYR A 315 15.91 -13.55 2.36
N ASN A 316 15.58 -14.83 2.52
CA ASN A 316 16.55 -15.93 2.39
C ASN A 316 16.47 -16.65 1.03
N ARG A 317 15.74 -16.08 0.06
CA ARG A 317 15.50 -16.64 -1.29
C ARG A 317 14.89 -18.06 -1.32
N THR A 318 14.42 -18.56 -0.18
CA THR A 318 13.91 -19.95 -0.04
C THR A 318 12.53 -20.02 0.59
N THR A 319 12.21 -19.12 1.52
CA THR A 319 10.91 -19.08 2.20
C THR A 319 10.27 -17.70 2.10
N THR A 320 9.09 -17.66 1.51
CA THR A 320 8.28 -16.44 1.43
C THR A 320 7.31 -16.36 2.62
N LYS A 321 7.39 -15.29 3.39
CA LYS A 321 6.56 -15.02 4.57
C LYS A 321 5.63 -13.84 4.32
N VAL A 322 4.46 -13.85 4.96
CA VAL A 322 3.57 -12.68 4.98
C VAL A 322 4.02 -11.78 6.13
N VAL A 323 4.36 -10.54 5.80
CA VAL A 323 4.74 -9.51 6.77
C VAL A 323 3.49 -8.79 7.28
N ARG A 324 2.60 -8.44 6.35
CA ARG A 324 1.46 -7.56 6.65
C ARG A 324 0.29 -7.87 5.71
N ARG A 325 -0.92 -7.78 6.25
CA ARG A 325 -2.18 -7.85 5.50
C ARG A 325 -2.96 -6.57 5.70
N ARG A 326 -3.58 -6.08 4.63
CA ARG A 326 -4.49 -4.96 4.66
C ARG A 326 -5.76 -5.34 3.90
N PHE A 327 -6.87 -5.31 4.62
CA PHE A 327 -8.19 -5.50 4.05
C PHE A 327 -8.78 -4.15 3.65
N GLY A 328 -9.45 -4.11 2.50
CA GLY A 328 -10.17 -2.93 2.02
C GLY A 328 -9.36 -1.94 1.17
N GLY A 329 -10.08 -0.94 0.63
CA GLY A 329 -9.58 0.07 -0.29
C GLY A 329 -10.12 -0.09 -1.72
N ILE A 330 -10.30 1.03 -2.44
CA ILE A 330 -10.91 1.06 -3.78
C ILE A 330 -9.95 0.45 -4.82
N TYR A 331 -10.37 -0.63 -5.50
CA TYR A 331 -9.64 -1.17 -6.65
C TYR A 331 -9.63 -0.09 -7.75
N LYS A 332 -8.44 0.34 -8.17
CA LYS A 332 -8.27 1.39 -9.17
C LYS A 332 -7.77 0.79 -10.45
#